data_AF-A0A1U9LEK0-F1
#
_entry.id   AF-A0A1U9LEK0-F1
#
_cell.length_a   1.000
_cell.length_b   1.000
_cell.length_c   1.000
_cell.angle_alpha   90.00
_cell.angle_beta   90.00
_cell.angle_gamma   90.00
#
_symmetry.space_group_name_H-M   'P 1'
#
loop_
_entity.id
_entity.type
_entity.pdbx_description
1 polymer ?
#
loop_
_entity_poly.entity_id
_entity_poly.type
_entity_poly.pdbx_seq_one_letter_code
_entity_poly.pdbx_strand_id
1 'polypeptide(L)'
;MNSFPEKAKKGLLGEVSFCARMNAAIRAAGSAAAFARMHNLNPQAVRNTWDLKSINPEVVAALGLVQVTRYPVLSQPGILAAPKDVQEKLNSFIREHKTQRRAAGIFGIHETHLSNIQNGLRGFGPVLAILGYGPPERCFLEKAAYNAAS
;
A
#
# COMPACT_ATOMS: atom_id res chain seq x y z
N MET A 1 -10.09 -8.33 23.43
CA MET A 1 -10.38 -7.08 22.69
C MET A 1 -9.12 -6.23 22.72
N ASN A 2 -8.27 -6.34 21.70
CA ASN A 2 -7.13 -5.45 21.55
C ASN A 2 -7.49 -4.45 20.45
N SER A 3 -7.88 -3.25 20.86
CA SER A 3 -7.96 -2.09 19.97
C SER A 3 -6.56 -1.83 19.41
N PHE A 4 -6.37 -2.14 18.13
CA PHE A 4 -5.20 -1.71 17.38
C PHE A 4 -5.19 -0.18 17.32
N PRO A 5 -4.01 0.46 17.44
CA PRO A 5 -3.94 1.89 17.67
C PRO A 5 -4.44 2.67 16.46
N GLU A 6 -5.35 3.60 16.72
CA GLU A 6 -5.95 4.58 15.80
C GLU A 6 -4.94 5.55 15.14
N LYS A 7 -3.63 5.32 15.35
CA LYS A 7 -2.54 6.20 14.92
C LYS A 7 -2.23 6.13 13.41
N ALA A 8 -2.78 5.18 12.65
CA ALA A 8 -2.57 5.08 11.20
C ALA A 8 -3.44 6.05 10.36
N LYS A 9 -4.36 6.81 10.97
CA LYS A 9 -5.23 7.75 10.24
C LYS A 9 -4.55 9.08 9.87
N LYS A 10 -3.44 9.46 10.51
CA LYS A 10 -2.72 10.70 10.18
C LYS A 10 -1.71 10.44 9.06
N GLY A 11 -2.06 10.86 7.84
CA GLY A 11 -1.12 10.98 6.72
C GLY A 11 -1.23 9.94 5.61
N LEU A 12 -2.17 9.00 5.69
CA LEU A 12 -2.46 8.06 4.58
C LEU A 12 -3.42 8.71 3.58
N LEU A 13 -2.95 8.89 2.35
CA LEU A 13 -3.68 9.50 1.26
C LEU A 13 -4.07 8.41 0.25
N GLY A 14 -5.36 8.37 -0.11
CA GLY A 14 -5.82 7.66 -1.32
C GLY A 14 -5.50 8.44 -2.59
N GLU A 15 -5.82 7.87 -3.76
CA GLU A 15 -5.50 8.46 -5.07
C GLU A 15 -6.12 9.86 -5.28
N VAL A 16 -7.36 10.06 -4.85
CA VAL A 16 -8.04 11.37 -4.94
C VAL A 16 -7.28 12.45 -4.16
N SER A 17 -6.90 12.15 -2.92
CA SER A 17 -6.14 13.07 -2.07
C SER A 17 -4.71 13.31 -2.60
N PHE A 18 -4.10 12.28 -3.21
CA PHE A 18 -2.83 12.41 -3.90
C PHE A 18 -2.92 13.36 -5.10
N CYS A 19 -3.91 13.19 -5.97
CA CYS A 19 -4.15 14.11 -7.09
C CYS A 19 -4.38 15.55 -6.62
N ALA A 20 -5.14 15.74 -5.53
CA ALA A 20 -5.33 17.06 -4.94
C ALA A 20 -4.01 17.70 -4.47
N ARG A 21 -3.14 16.91 -3.81
CA ARG A 21 -1.80 17.36 -3.38
C ARG A 21 -0.92 17.72 -4.57
N MET A 22 -0.95 16.91 -5.62
CA MET A 22 -0.19 17.15 -6.85
C MET A 22 -0.67 18.41 -7.57
N ASN A 23 -1.99 18.62 -7.67
CA ASN A 23 -2.58 19.84 -8.22
C ASN A 23 -2.14 21.09 -7.44
N ALA A 24 -2.15 21.03 -6.11
CA ALA A 24 -1.69 22.14 -5.27
C ALA A 24 -0.20 22.46 -5.51
N ALA A 25 0.65 21.43 -5.57
CA ALA A 25 2.08 21.60 -5.82
C ALA A 25 2.37 22.16 -7.23
N ILE A 26 1.68 21.67 -8.26
CA ILE A 26 1.79 22.17 -9.63
C ILE A 26 1.35 23.63 -9.72
N ARG A 27 0.27 24.02 -9.04
CA ARG A 27 -0.19 25.42 -8.98
C ARG A 27 0.82 26.31 -8.26
N ALA A 28 1.38 25.85 -7.14
CA ALA A 28 2.41 26.60 -6.42
C ALA A 28 3.67 26.83 -7.27
N ALA A 29 4.03 25.87 -8.13
CA ALA A 29 5.13 25.99 -9.08
C ALA A 29 4.76 26.81 -10.35
N GLY A 30 3.48 27.13 -10.55
CA GLY A 30 2.95 27.82 -11.73
C GLY A 30 2.64 26.94 -12.93
N SER A 31 3.28 25.77 -13.09
CA SER A 31 2.95 24.77 -14.11
C SER A 31 3.59 23.41 -13.84
N ALA A 32 3.12 22.34 -14.49
CA ALA A 32 3.72 21.02 -14.37
C ALA A 32 5.17 20.98 -14.91
N ALA A 33 5.48 21.76 -15.94
CA ALA A 33 6.84 21.88 -16.47
C ALA A 33 7.77 22.67 -15.54
N ALA A 34 7.26 23.70 -14.86
CA ALA A 34 8.01 24.42 -13.83
C ALA A 34 8.26 23.54 -12.60
N PHE A 35 7.25 22.79 -12.14
CA PHE A 35 7.41 21.79 -11.09
C PHE A 35 8.48 20.75 -11.44
N ALA A 36 8.41 20.19 -12.66
CA ALA A 36 9.40 19.23 -13.13
C ALA A 36 10.83 19.80 -13.08
N ARG A 37 11.05 21.03 -13.59
CA ARG A 37 12.35 21.70 -13.54
C ARG A 37 12.84 21.96 -12.11
N MET A 38 11.95 22.43 -11.23
CA MET A 38 12.27 22.72 -9.82
C MET A 38 12.78 21.48 -9.07
N HIS A 39 12.29 20.30 -9.43
CA HIS A 39 12.69 19.03 -8.80
C HIS A 39 13.63 18.17 -9.67
N ASN A 40 14.12 18.71 -10.79
CA ASN A 40 14.96 17.99 -11.75
C ASN A 40 14.33 16.67 -12.26
N LEU A 41 13.04 16.69 -12.56
CA LEU A 41 12.25 15.53 -12.99
C LEU A 41 11.95 15.58 -14.49
N ASN A 42 11.69 14.41 -15.09
CA ASN A 42 11.14 14.31 -16.43
C ASN A 42 9.70 14.87 -16.48
N PRO A 43 9.39 15.90 -17.30
CA PRO A 43 8.03 16.44 -17.43
C PRO A 43 6.97 15.41 -17.82
N GLN A 44 7.33 14.40 -18.62
CA GLN A 44 6.41 13.33 -18.99
C GLN A 44 6.08 12.42 -17.80
N ALA A 45 7.04 12.18 -16.90
CA ALA A 45 6.80 11.42 -15.68
C ALA A 45 5.83 12.14 -14.74
N VAL A 46 5.97 13.48 -14.63
CA VAL A 46 5.02 14.32 -13.87
C VAL A 46 3.62 14.23 -14.48
N ARG A 47 3.47 14.36 -15.81
CA ARG A 47 2.16 14.22 -16.48
C ARG A 47 1.54 12.85 -16.31
N ASN A 48 2.31 11.77 -16.51
CA ASN A 48 1.82 10.41 -16.35
C ASN A 48 1.38 10.09 -14.92
N THR A 49 2.10 10.64 -13.94
CA THR A 49 1.76 10.49 -12.50
C THR A 49 0.51 11.29 -12.16
N TRP A 50 0.36 12.48 -12.75
CA TRP A 50 -0.82 13.34 -12.58
C TRP A 50 -2.10 12.72 -13.15
N ASP A 51 -1.99 12.12 -14.34
CA ASP A 51 -3.08 11.38 -15.00
C ASP A 51 -3.35 10.00 -14.35
N LEU A 52 -2.60 9.62 -13.30
CA LEU A 52 -2.62 8.29 -12.68
C LEU A 52 -2.31 7.12 -13.66
N LYS A 53 -1.79 7.39 -14.86
CA LYS A 53 -1.41 6.36 -15.86
C LYS A 53 -0.27 5.49 -15.36
N SER A 54 0.74 6.13 -14.77
CA SER A 54 1.88 5.46 -14.17
C SER A 54 2.46 6.36 -13.08
N ILE A 55 2.64 5.82 -11.88
CA ILE A 55 3.14 6.57 -10.75
C ILE A 55 4.65 6.45 -10.70
N ASN A 56 5.34 7.56 -10.97
CA ASN A 56 6.78 7.62 -10.88
C ASN A 56 7.23 7.89 -9.41
N PRO A 57 8.08 7.03 -8.82
CA PRO A 57 8.53 7.19 -7.43
C PRO A 57 9.23 8.52 -7.14
N GLU A 58 9.97 9.09 -8.09
CA GLU A 58 10.67 10.36 -7.91
C GLU A 58 9.69 11.54 -7.82
N VAL A 59 8.60 11.48 -8.59
CA VAL A 59 7.51 12.49 -8.52
C VAL A 59 6.82 12.41 -7.16
N VAL A 60 6.56 11.20 -6.66
CA VAL A 60 5.97 10.98 -5.33
C VAL A 60 6.92 11.50 -4.24
N ALA A 61 8.22 11.23 -4.35
CA ALA A 61 9.24 11.70 -3.42
C ALA A 61 9.38 13.23 -3.43
N ALA A 62 9.26 13.89 -4.59
CA ALA A 62 9.26 15.35 -4.71
C ALA A 62 8.09 16.02 -3.97
N LEU A 63 6.98 15.29 -3.80
CA LEU A 63 5.84 15.73 -2.98
C LEU A 63 6.03 15.44 -1.48
N GLY A 64 7.17 14.89 -1.07
CA GLY A 64 7.44 14.47 0.30
C GLY A 64 6.67 13.21 0.70
N LEU A 65 6.22 12.42 -0.27
CA LEU A 65 5.40 11.23 -0.06
C LEU A 65 6.18 9.94 -0.35
N VAL A 66 5.62 8.82 0.09
CA VAL A 66 6.06 7.46 -0.21
C VAL A 66 4.84 6.66 -0.63
N GLN A 67 4.92 5.98 -1.76
CA GLN A 67 3.86 5.06 -2.19
C GLN A 67 3.92 3.80 -1.32
N VAL A 68 2.78 3.40 -0.78
CA VAL A 68 2.64 2.19 0.05
C VAL A 68 1.44 1.38 -0.39
N THR A 69 1.54 0.06 -0.23
CA THR A 69 0.42 -0.86 -0.42
C THR A 69 -0.35 -1.01 0.89
N ARG A 70 -1.67 -1.00 0.79
CA ARG A 70 -2.58 -1.26 1.90
C ARG A 70 -3.69 -2.23 1.50
N TYR A 71 -4.31 -2.86 2.49
CA TYR A 71 -5.33 -3.89 2.26
C TYR A 71 -6.60 -3.53 3.05
N PRO A 72 -7.74 -3.33 2.38
CA PRO A 72 -9.01 -3.10 3.06
C PRO A 72 -9.37 -4.24 4.00
N VAL A 73 -9.80 -3.93 5.22
CA VAL A 73 -10.35 -4.93 6.15
C VAL A 73 -11.82 -5.11 5.84
N LEU A 74 -12.23 -6.26 5.31
CA LEU A 74 -13.59 -6.47 4.81
C LEU A 74 -14.66 -6.34 5.91
N SER A 75 -14.31 -6.66 7.15
CA SER A 75 -15.22 -6.52 8.29
C SER A 75 -15.30 -5.10 8.86
N GLN A 76 -14.39 -4.20 8.47
CA GLN A 76 -14.27 -2.85 9.03
C GLN A 76 -14.05 -1.82 7.91
N PRO A 77 -15.14 -1.28 7.33
CA PRO A 77 -15.07 -0.29 6.27
C PRO A 77 -14.19 0.90 6.65
N GLY A 78 -13.32 1.33 5.73
CA GLY A 78 -12.39 2.45 5.93
C GLY A 78 -11.12 2.09 6.71
N ILE A 79 -10.97 0.85 7.18
CA ILE A 79 -9.70 0.39 7.76
C ILE A 79 -8.83 -0.25 6.68
N LEU A 80 -7.60 0.23 6.61
CA LEU A 80 -6.58 -0.20 5.67
C LEU A 80 -5.40 -0.80 6.44
N ALA A 81 -5.20 -2.10 6.31
CA ALA A 81 -4.12 -2.85 6.93
C ALA A 81 -2.80 -2.73 6.15
N ALA A 82 -1.68 -2.73 6.86
CA ALA A 82 -0.36 -2.81 6.27
C ALA A 82 -0.01 -4.25 5.87
N PRO A 83 0.97 -4.46 4.95
CA PRO A 83 1.45 -5.80 4.59
C PRO A 83 1.87 -6.65 5.81
N LYS A 84 2.47 -6.02 6.83
CA LYS A 84 2.86 -6.66 8.08
C LYS A 84 1.66 -7.27 8.82
N ASP A 85 0.53 -6.55 8.88
CA ASP A 85 -0.68 -7.03 9.54
C ASP A 85 -1.26 -8.27 8.82
N VAL A 86 -1.24 -8.25 7.48
CA VAL A 86 -1.66 -9.40 6.66
C VAL A 86 -0.75 -10.59 6.89
N GLN A 87 0.57 -10.37 6.95
CA GLN A 87 1.56 -11.41 7.23
C GLN A 87 1.38 -12.01 8.63
N GLU A 88 1.13 -11.19 9.65
CA GLU A 88 0.88 -11.64 11.02
C GLU A 88 -0.40 -12.48 11.12
N LYS A 89 -1.45 -12.07 10.41
CA LYS A 89 -2.70 -12.83 10.34
C LYS A 89 -2.53 -14.15 9.60
N LEU A 90 -1.78 -14.16 8.48
CA LEU A 90 -1.43 -15.37 7.74
C LEU A 90 -0.65 -16.35 8.64
N ASN A 91 0.35 -15.88 9.36
CA ASN A 91 1.15 -16.71 10.26
C ASN A 91 0.31 -17.26 11.43
N SER A 92 -0.66 -16.51 11.92
CA SER A 92 -1.58 -16.95 12.96
C SER A 92 -2.55 -18.02 12.43
N PHE A 93 -3.12 -17.81 11.25
CA PHE A 93 -3.97 -18.78 10.56
C PHE A 93 -3.26 -20.12 10.36
N ILE A 94 -2.00 -20.09 9.89
CA ILE A 94 -1.22 -21.33 9.69
C ILE A 94 -0.98 -22.06 11.03
N ARG A 95 -0.71 -21.32 12.11
CA ARG A 95 -0.55 -21.89 13.46
C ARG A 95 -1.85 -22.53 13.95
N GLU A 96 -2.99 -21.89 13.75
CA GLU A 96 -4.31 -22.41 14.11
C GLU A 96 -4.62 -23.74 13.38
N HIS A 97 -4.22 -23.85 12.12
CA HIS A 97 -4.43 -25.06 11.31
C HIS A 97 -3.32 -26.12 11.46
N LYS A 98 -2.36 -25.90 12.36
CA LYS A 98 -1.24 -26.78 12.78
C LYS A 98 -0.20 -27.10 11.71
N THR A 99 -0.58 -27.22 10.44
CA THR A 99 0.35 -27.52 9.34
C THR A 99 0.12 -26.62 8.14
N GLN A 100 1.21 -26.30 7.44
CA GLN A 100 1.18 -25.48 6.24
C GLN A 100 0.36 -26.13 5.12
N ARG A 101 0.47 -27.46 4.95
CA ARG A 101 -0.36 -28.23 4.03
C ARG A 101 -1.86 -28.05 4.27
N ARG A 102 -2.32 -28.11 5.54
CA ARG A 102 -3.74 -27.94 5.87
C ARG A 102 -4.22 -26.53 5.57
N ALA A 103 -3.45 -25.52 5.97
CA ALA A 103 -3.76 -24.12 5.67
C ALA A 103 -3.82 -23.87 4.15
N ALA A 104 -2.85 -24.39 3.38
CA ALA A 104 -2.83 -24.27 1.92
C ALA A 104 -4.07 -24.90 1.27
N GLY A 105 -4.50 -26.06 1.78
CA GLY A 105 -5.75 -26.70 1.35
C GLY A 105 -6.98 -25.82 1.55
N ILE A 106 -7.08 -25.09 2.67
CA ILE A 106 -8.18 -24.15 2.93
C ILE A 106 -8.14 -22.97 1.97
N PHE A 107 -6.94 -22.47 1.67
CA PHE A 107 -6.74 -21.43 0.66
C PHE A 107 -6.95 -21.90 -0.79
N GLY A 108 -7.09 -23.21 -1.03
CA GLY A 108 -7.19 -23.76 -2.37
C GLY A 108 -5.91 -23.61 -3.19
N ILE A 109 -4.74 -23.55 -2.54
CA ILE A 109 -3.43 -23.38 -3.21
C ILE A 109 -2.46 -24.51 -2.84
N HIS A 110 -1.42 -24.67 -3.64
CA HIS A 110 -0.34 -25.60 -3.34
C HIS A 110 0.49 -25.14 -2.13
N GLU A 111 1.01 -26.09 -1.34
CA GLU A 111 1.84 -25.83 -0.15
C GLU A 111 3.06 -24.94 -0.46
N THR A 112 3.77 -25.22 -1.57
CA THR A 112 4.87 -24.38 -2.05
C THR A 112 4.43 -22.95 -2.38
N HIS A 113 3.21 -22.76 -2.88
CA HIS A 113 2.69 -21.42 -3.16
C HIS A 113 2.51 -20.64 -1.85
N LEU A 114 1.93 -21.27 -0.84
CA LEU A 114 1.79 -20.68 0.49
C LEU A 114 3.16 -20.33 1.11
N SER A 115 4.15 -21.21 0.97
CA SER A 115 5.52 -20.95 1.41
C SER A 115 6.14 -19.73 0.73
N ASN A 116 5.98 -19.61 -0.59
CA ASN A 116 6.46 -18.45 -1.34
C ASN A 116 5.80 -17.14 -0.90
N ILE A 117 4.51 -17.17 -0.52
CA ILE A 117 3.82 -16.00 0.03
C ILE A 117 4.42 -15.61 1.39
N GLN A 118 4.61 -16.58 2.30
CA GLN A 118 5.20 -16.30 3.62
C GLN A 118 6.63 -15.75 3.56
N ASN A 119 7.41 -16.19 2.57
CA ASN A 119 8.78 -15.71 2.35
C ASN A 119 8.84 -14.40 1.56
N GLY A 120 7.70 -13.77 1.25
CA GLY A 120 7.64 -12.53 0.49
C GLY A 120 8.04 -12.65 -0.99
N LEU A 121 8.23 -13.88 -1.49
CA LEU A 121 8.53 -14.17 -2.90
C LEU A 121 7.31 -13.99 -3.80
N ARG A 122 6.11 -13.94 -3.21
CA ARG A 122 4.83 -13.71 -3.89
C ARG A 122 3.92 -12.80 -3.06
N GLY A 123 3.03 -12.08 -3.74
CA GLY A 123 2.02 -11.26 -3.09
C GLY A 123 0.90 -12.07 -2.43
N PHE A 124 0.17 -11.44 -1.51
CA PHE A 124 -0.88 -12.10 -0.70
C PHE A 124 -2.16 -12.47 -1.46
N GLY A 125 -2.30 -12.12 -2.74
CA GLY A 125 -3.54 -12.24 -3.52
C GLY A 125 -4.38 -13.51 -3.23
N PRO A 126 -3.78 -14.72 -3.30
CA PRO A 126 -4.50 -15.97 -3.08
C PRO A 126 -5.06 -16.19 -1.67
N VAL A 127 -4.56 -15.48 -0.66
CA VAL A 127 -4.95 -15.68 0.75
C VAL A 127 -5.83 -14.56 1.31
N LEU A 128 -5.93 -13.41 0.62
CA LEU A 128 -6.57 -12.20 1.15
C LEU A 128 -8.04 -12.42 1.56
N ALA A 129 -8.85 -12.99 0.68
CA ALA A 129 -10.30 -13.13 0.91
C ALA A 129 -10.61 -13.98 2.15
N ILE A 130 -9.93 -15.12 2.31
CA ILE A 130 -10.10 -16.01 3.47
C ILE A 130 -9.58 -15.36 4.75
N LEU A 131 -8.51 -14.57 4.66
CA LEU A 131 -8.02 -13.78 5.79
C LEU A 131 -8.89 -12.54 6.10
N GLY A 132 -9.94 -12.27 5.33
CA GLY A 132 -10.85 -11.14 5.53
C GLY A 132 -10.31 -9.80 5.05
N TYR A 133 -9.44 -9.81 4.04
CA TYR A 133 -8.89 -8.62 3.40
C TYR A 133 -9.37 -8.48 1.96
N GLY A 134 -9.52 -7.23 1.52
CA GLY A 134 -9.79 -6.85 0.13
C GLY A 134 -8.52 -6.86 -0.74
N PRO A 135 -8.67 -6.57 -2.04
CA PRO A 135 -7.54 -6.41 -2.95
C PRO A 135 -6.61 -5.28 -2.51
N PRO A 136 -5.32 -5.32 -2.89
CA PRO A 136 -4.38 -4.27 -2.53
C PRO A 136 -4.79 -2.93 -3.13
N GLU A 137 -4.78 -1.90 -2.29
CA GLU A 137 -4.96 -0.51 -2.68
C GLU A 137 -3.61 0.22 -2.65
N ARG A 138 -3.44 1.11 -3.63
CA ARG A 138 -2.31 2.04 -3.67
C ARG A 138 -2.64 3.24 -2.80
N CYS A 139 -1.79 3.50 -1.82
CA CYS A 139 -1.89 4.67 -0.96
C CYS A 139 -0.56 5.41 -0.90
N PHE A 140 -0.58 6.61 -0.32
CA PHE A 140 0.59 7.46 -0.17
C PHE A 140 0.70 7.92 1.27
N LEU A 141 1.89 7.81 1.85
CA LEU A 141 2.19 8.32 3.19
C LEU A 141 3.16 9.49 3.10
N GLU A 142 3.06 10.43 4.02
CA GLU A 142 4.15 11.39 4.21
C GLU A 142 5.43 10.64 4.60
N LYS A 143 6.56 11.05 4.02
CA LYS A 143 7.86 10.39 4.25
C LYS A 143 8.25 10.36 5.73
N ALA A 144 7.93 11.42 6.47
CA ALA A 144 8.15 11.47 7.93
C ALA A 144 7.33 10.41 8.68
N ALA A 145 6.05 10.26 8.33
CA ALA A 145 5.18 9.24 8.92
C ALA A 145 5.60 7.81 8.52
N TYR A 146 6.05 7.62 7.28
CA TYR A 146 6.59 6.35 6.81
C TYR A 146 7.84 5.93 7.60
N ASN A 147 8.79 6.84 7.80
CA ASN A 147 10.02 6.56 8.55
C ASN A 147 9.78 6.27 10.03
N ALA A 148 8.73 6.85 10.63
CA ALA A 148 8.38 6.58 12.03
C ALA A 148 7.67 5.23 12.23
N ALA A 149 7.14 4.64 11.15
CA ALA A 149 6.39 3.38 11.17
C ALA A 149 7.15 2.17 10.60
N SER A 150 8.32 2.41 10.00
CA SER A 150 9.23 1.38 9.46
C SER A 150 10.21 0.92 10.53
#